data_AF-A0A661QXG8-F1
#
_entry.id   AF-A0A661QXG8-F1
#
_cell.length_a   1.000
_cell.length_b   1.000
_cell.length_c   1.000
_cell.angle_alpha   90.00
_cell.angle_beta   90.00
_cell.angle_gamma   90.00
#
_symmetry.space_group_name_H-M   'P 1'
#
loop_
_entity.id
_entity.type
_entity.pdbx_description
1 polymer ?
#
loop_
_entity_poly.entity_id
_entity_poly.type
_entity_poly.pdbx_seq_one_letter_code
_entity_poly.pdbx_strand_id
1 'polypeptide(L)' 'KKILTATDPVTGLKVTLAPPPNMTPFLEGCDRKLSFPPRFGEQNQEIYGDILGYDEAALAGFKEKGII' A
#
# COMPACT_ATOMS: atom_id res chain seq x y z
N LYS A 1 7.06 -18.74 18.67
CA LYS A 1 7.08 -17.30 18.29
C LYS A 1 6.00 -17.06 17.24
N LYS A 2 5.12 -16.08 17.43
CA LYS A 2 4.09 -15.70 16.43
C LYS A 2 4.67 -14.57 15.57
N ILE A 3 5.10 -14.88 14.35
CA ILE A 3 5.73 -13.91 13.43
C ILE A 3 4.67 -13.36 12.49
N LEU A 4 4.70 -12.06 12.21
CA LEU A 4 3.86 -11.43 11.19
C LEU A 4 4.62 -11.36 9.87
N THR A 5 3.90 -11.45 8.76
CA THR A 5 4.50 -11.37 7.42
C THR A 5 3.72 -10.43 6.52
N ALA A 6 4.39 -9.72 5.64
CA ALA A 6 3.78 -8.99 4.53
C ALA A 6 4.51 -9.36 3.23
N THR A 7 3.80 -9.37 2.11
CA THR A 7 4.37 -9.71 0.80
C THR A 7 4.08 -8.60 -0.19
N ASP A 8 5.14 -8.04 -0.79
CA ASP A 8 5.00 -7.03 -1.83
C ASP A 8 4.31 -7.63 -3.07
N PRO A 9 3.15 -7.11 -3.49
CA PRO A 9 2.40 -7.68 -4.61
C PRO A 9 3.10 -7.56 -5.97
N VAL A 10 4.04 -6.62 -6.14
CA VAL A 10 4.70 -6.39 -7.44
C VAL A 10 6.05 -7.10 -7.53
N THR A 11 6.83 -7.14 -6.44
CA THR A 11 8.14 -7.82 -6.45
C THR A 11 8.11 -9.24 -5.88
N GLY A 12 7.05 -9.61 -5.15
CA GLY A 12 6.96 -10.87 -4.42
C GLY A 12 7.84 -10.93 -3.17
N LEU A 13 8.51 -9.84 -2.79
CA LEU A 13 9.36 -9.79 -1.61
C LEU A 13 8.53 -10.02 -0.34
N LYS A 14 8.89 -11.07 0.40
CA LYS A 14 8.29 -11.39 1.70
C LYS A 14 9.12 -10.82 2.84
N VAL A 15 8.51 -9.95 3.64
CA VAL A 15 9.13 -9.37 4.84
C VAL A 15 8.53 -9.97 6.10
N THR A 16 9.37 -10.21 7.09
CA THR A 16 8.96 -10.65 8.43
C THR A 16 9.05 -9.48 9.39
N LEU A 17 7.99 -9.25 10.14
CA LEU A 17 7.95 -8.21 11.18
C LEU A 17 8.17 -8.84 12.55
N ALA A 18 8.50 -7.99 13.52
CA ALA A 18 8.59 -8.40 14.91
C ALA A 18 7.28 -9.05 15.39
N PRO A 19 7.35 -10.00 16.35
CA PRO A 19 6.16 -10.55 16.96
C PRO A 19 5.34 -9.44 17.64
N PRO A 20 4.02 -9.44 17.50
CA PRO A 20 3.18 -8.43 18.13
C PRO A 20 3.15 -8.66 19.65
N PRO A 21 3.09 -7.59 20.47
CA PRO A 21 3.02 -7.72 21.93
C PRO A 21 1.68 -8.34 22.38
N ASN A 22 0.60 -8.08 21.64
CA ASN A 22 -0.74 -8.63 21.87
C ASN A 22 -1.28 -9.20 20.57
N MET A 23 -1.96 -10.35 20.63
CA MET A 23 -2.76 -10.83 19.49
C MET A 23 -4.12 -10.14 19.52
N THR A 24 -4.42 -9.37 18.48
CA THR A 24 -5.72 -8.72 18.30
C THR A 24 -6.61 -9.58 17.41
N PRO A 25 -7.96 -9.45 17.50
CA PRO A 25 -8.87 -10.15 16.58
C PRO A 25 -8.56 -9.90 15.10
N PHE A 26 -8.05 -8.71 14.76
CA PHE A 26 -7.58 -8.40 13.41
C PHE A 26 -6.40 -9.29 12.98
N LEU A 27 -5.39 -9.44 13.83
CA LEU A 27 -4.20 -10.26 13.55
C LEU A 27 -4.53 -11.76 13.45
N GLU A 28 -5.55 -12.20 14.18
CA GLU A 28 -6.10 -13.56 14.07
C GLU A 28 -6.87 -13.73 12.76
N GLY A 29 -7.77 -12.80 12.45
CA GLY A 29 -8.58 -12.80 11.24
C GLY A 29 -7.77 -12.73 9.95
N CYS A 30 -6.62 -12.04 9.95
CA CYS A 30 -5.71 -11.99 8.80
C CYS A 30 -4.64 -13.09 8.78
N ASP A 31 -4.73 -14.11 9.65
CA ASP A 31 -3.73 -15.18 9.78
C ASP A 31 -2.28 -14.65 9.90
N ARG A 32 -2.12 -13.51 10.57
CA ARG A 32 -0.82 -12.83 10.76
C ARG A 32 -0.16 -12.40 9.42
N LYS A 33 -0.93 -12.32 8.34
CA LYS A 33 -0.51 -11.82 7.03
C LYS A 33 -1.06 -10.40 6.85
N LEU A 34 -0.17 -9.43 6.91
CA LEU A 34 -0.51 -8.03 6.70
C LEU A 34 -0.41 -7.67 5.23
N SER A 35 -1.18 -6.66 4.82
CA SER A 35 -0.99 -6.02 3.53
C SER A 35 0.39 -5.35 3.48
N PHE A 36 1.02 -5.39 2.30
CA PHE A 36 2.21 -4.60 2.06
C PHE A 36 1.83 -3.12 1.94
N PRO A 37 2.62 -2.18 2.47
CA PRO A 37 2.32 -0.76 2.32
C PRO A 37 2.30 -0.37 0.82
N PRO A 38 1.43 0.58 0.44
CA PRO A 38 1.36 1.04 -0.94
C PRO A 38 2.66 1.72 -1.37
N ARG A 39 2.98 1.65 -2.67
CA ARG A 39 4.10 2.40 -3.22
C ARG A 39 3.80 3.89 -3.28
N PHE A 40 4.87 4.67 -3.32
CA PHE A 40 4.75 6.10 -3.60
C PHE A 40 4.06 6.31 -4.95
N GLY A 41 2.93 7.01 -4.92
CA GLY A 41 2.12 7.32 -6.09
C GLY A 41 1.23 6.20 -6.64
N GLU A 42 1.14 5.04 -5.96
CA GLU A 42 0.37 3.88 -6.45
C GLU A 42 -1.11 4.19 -6.69
N GLN A 43 -1.70 5.06 -5.84
CA GLN A 43 -3.11 5.47 -5.93
C GLN A 43 -3.32 6.83 -6.60
N ASN A 44 -2.30 7.45 -7.21
CA ASN A 44 -2.43 8.80 -7.76
C ASN A 44 -3.55 8.91 -8.81
N GLN A 45 -3.67 7.92 -9.70
CA GLN A 45 -4.70 7.91 -10.73
C GLN A 45 -6.11 7.81 -10.13
N GLU A 46 -6.31 6.91 -9.19
CA GLU A 46 -7.62 6.70 -8.54
C GLU A 46 -8.03 7.95 -7.73
N ILE A 47 -7.11 8.50 -6.93
CA ILE A 47 -7.43 9.63 -6.07
C ILE A 47 -7.61 10.92 -6.89
N TYR A 48 -6.63 11.28 -7.73
CA TYR A 48 -6.70 12.53 -8.47
C TYR A 48 -7.64 12.45 -9.68
N GLY A 49 -7.69 11.31 -10.37
CA GLY A 49 -8.58 11.10 -11.51
C GLY A 49 -10.01 10.80 -11.07
N ASP A 50 -10.23 9.66 -10.43
CA ASP A 50 -11.59 9.15 -10.20
C ASP A 50 -12.32 9.88 -9.06
N ILE A 51 -11.62 10.15 -7.94
CA ILE A 51 -12.23 10.76 -6.76
C ILE A 51 -12.29 12.29 -6.86
N LEU A 52 -11.21 12.92 -7.33
CA LEU A 52 -11.11 14.39 -7.42
C LEU A 52 -11.49 14.97 -8.79
N GLY A 53 -11.59 14.13 -9.83
CA GLY A 53 -12.08 14.54 -11.16
C GLY A 53 -11.08 15.27 -12.04
N TYR A 54 -9.77 15.16 -11.78
CA TYR A 54 -8.76 15.70 -12.70
C TYR A 54 -8.68 14.84 -13.97
N ASP A 55 -8.54 15.50 -15.12
CA ASP A 55 -8.33 14.80 -16.38
C ASP A 55 -6.92 14.23 -16.51
N GLU A 56 -6.73 13.27 -17.41
CA GLU A 56 -5.42 12.62 -17.62
C GLU A 56 -4.34 13.62 -18.04
N ALA A 57 -4.71 14.71 -18.73
CA ALA A 57 -3.79 15.76 -19.16
C ALA A 57 -3.23 16.54 -17.96
N ALA A 58 -4.07 16.88 -16.98
CA ALA A 58 -3.63 17.50 -15.73
C ALA A 58 -2.72 16.57 -14.91
N LEU A 59 -3.06 15.27 -14.83
CA LEU A 59 -2.25 14.27 -14.14
C LEU A 59 -0.86 14.11 -14.78
N ALA A 60 -0.80 14.05 -16.12
CA ALA A 60 0.46 14.03 -16.85
C ALA A 60 1.30 15.29 -16.55
N GLY A 61 0.66 16.47 -16.54
CA GLY A 61 1.31 17.73 -16.20
C GLY A 61 1.82 17.79 -14.76
N PHE A 62 1.13 17.19 -13.79
CA PHE A 62 1.60 17.08 -12.41
C PHE A 62 2.82 16.16 -12.28
N LYS A 63 2.81 15.04 -13.01
CA LYS A 63 3.92 14.08 -13.05
C LYS A 63 5.17 14.69 -13.67
N GLU A 64 5.02 15.43 -14.79
CA GLU A 64 6.14 16.15 -15.43
C GLU A 64 6.75 17.22 -14.51
N LYS A 65 5.92 17.87 -13.68
CA LYS A 65 6.35 18.88 -12.71
C LYS A 65 6.89 18.29 -11.41
N GLY A 66 6.85 16.97 -11.22
CA GLY A 66 7.27 16.29 -9.99
C GLY A 66 6.37 16.58 -8.79
N ILE A 67 5.11 16.95 -9.02
CA ILE A 67 4.11 17.18 -7.97
C ILE A 67 3.55 15.85 -7.47
N ILE A 68 3.39 14.88 -8.38
CA ILE A 68 2.90 13.52 -8.12
C ILE A 68 3.76 12.46 -8.82
#